data_AF-E7CVB0-F1
#
_entry.id   AF-E7CVB0-F1
#
_cell.length_a   1.000
_cell.length_b   1.000
_cell.length_c   1.000
_cell.angle_alpha   90.00
_cell.angle_beta   90.00
_cell.angle_gamma   90.00
#
_symmetry.space_group_name_H-M   'P 1'
#
loop_
_entity.id
_entity.type
_entity.pdbx_description
1 polymer ?
#
loop_
_entity_poly.entity_id
_entity_poly.type
_entity_poly.pdbx_seq_one_letter_code
_entity_poly.pdbx_strand_id
1 'polypeptide(L)'
;MTGFRDFIFNYQPKDGITNPVDYPYMIIARYLMTFISMWPKKSVVYHSKRAELRARIWLWVQKFYHLLLCATAFFGGVLYITLHKKSMTFYELGHLYISLLMMACTFSRITTLCFNDEYRVVAKDFVTKIHLFFYKNRSDYSMQTHKKVHMISHVFTLYLSGQMMLGLFLFNVTPMYNNYSAGKYKSGGLKNSTYEHSLYFSWPFNASTDMRGYIISNILHWML
;
A
#
# COMPACT_ATOMS: atom_id res chain seq x y z
N MET A 1 21.46 23.54 5.60
CA MET A 1 20.28 22.67 5.46
C MET A 1 19.81 22.77 4.01
N THR A 2 19.81 21.67 3.26
CA THR A 2 19.23 21.64 1.90
C THR A 2 17.72 21.77 2.00
N GLY A 3 17.11 22.68 1.25
CA GLY A 3 15.67 22.95 1.32
C GLY A 3 14.82 21.80 0.78
N PHE A 4 13.51 21.82 1.03
CA PHE A 4 12.55 20.83 0.51
C PHE A 4 12.64 20.67 -1.02
N ARG A 5 12.81 21.79 -1.73
CA ARG A 5 13.02 21.79 -3.19
C ARG A 5 14.27 21.02 -3.60
N ASP A 6 15.37 21.17 -2.86
CA ASP A 6 16.62 20.48 -3.17
C ASP A 6 16.55 18.99 -2.86
N PHE A 7 15.82 18.63 -1.80
CA PHE A 7 15.54 17.23 -1.50
C PHE A 7 14.75 16.57 -2.64
N ILE A 8 13.72 17.23 -3.18
CA ILE A 8 12.88 16.64 -4.22
C ILE A 8 13.58 16.61 -5.58
N PHE A 9 14.15 17.73 -6.02
CA PHE A 9 14.57 17.91 -7.42
C PHE A 9 16.08 17.87 -7.63
N ASN A 10 16.87 18.20 -6.60
CA ASN A 10 18.33 18.33 -6.71
C ASN A 10 19.07 17.31 -5.84
N TYR A 11 18.45 16.17 -5.55
CA TYR A 11 19.06 15.15 -4.72
C TYR A 11 20.35 14.62 -5.35
N GLN A 12 21.47 14.82 -4.67
CA GLN A 12 22.74 14.19 -4.96
C GLN A 12 23.09 13.24 -3.81
N PRO A 13 23.52 12.00 -4.10
CA PRO A 13 23.94 11.08 -3.06
C PRO A 13 25.16 11.66 -2.33
N LYS A 14 25.03 11.81 -1.00
CA LYS A 14 26.10 12.34 -0.16
C LYS A 14 27.28 11.37 -0.12
N ASP A 15 28.50 11.91 -0.13
CA ASP A 15 29.74 11.11 -0.14
C ASP A 15 29.91 10.26 1.14
N GLY A 16 29.21 10.60 2.23
CA GLY A 16 29.26 9.91 3.53
C GLY A 16 28.35 8.68 3.68
N ILE A 17 27.65 8.22 2.63
CA ILE A 17 26.80 7.03 2.73
C ILE A 17 27.67 5.77 2.71
N THR A 18 27.58 4.96 3.76
CA THR A 18 28.36 3.72 3.95
C THR A 18 27.57 2.46 3.63
N ASN A 19 26.23 2.54 3.57
CA ASN A 19 25.36 1.41 3.25
C ASN A 19 24.28 1.78 2.20
N PRO A 20 24.00 0.90 1.22
CA PRO A 20 22.89 1.06 0.27
C PRO A 20 21.54 1.40 0.89
N VAL A 21 21.22 0.89 2.09
CA VAL A 21 19.90 1.11 2.70
C VAL A 21 19.72 2.50 3.32
N ASP A 22 20.79 3.30 3.36
CA ASP A 22 20.78 4.64 3.94
C ASP A 22 20.44 5.72 2.92
N TYR A 23 20.27 5.35 1.64
CA TYR A 23 19.73 6.26 0.65
C TYR A 23 18.27 6.63 0.99
N PRO A 24 17.87 7.92 0.88
CA PRO A 24 16.52 8.35 1.23
C PRO A 24 15.41 7.57 0.55
N TYR A 25 15.59 7.21 -0.71
CA TYR A 25 14.60 6.42 -1.45
C TYR A 25 14.48 4.98 -0.93
N MET A 26 15.59 4.37 -0.50
CA MET A 26 15.59 3.05 0.15
C MET A 26 14.95 3.12 1.54
N ILE A 27 15.16 4.22 2.26
CA ILE A 27 14.50 4.47 3.56
C ILE A 27 12.98 4.55 3.38
N ILE A 28 12.50 5.36 2.42
CA ILE A 28 11.07 5.50 2.11
C ILE A 28 10.48 4.13 1.71
N ALA A 29 11.11 3.45 0.74
CA ALA A 29 10.67 2.13 0.29
C ALA A 29 10.63 1.12 1.44
N ARG A 30 11.63 1.14 2.32
CA ARG A 30 11.67 0.29 3.52
C ARG A 30 10.51 0.56 4.46
N TYR A 31 10.18 1.82 4.73
CA TYR A 31 9.03 2.14 5.60
C TYR A 31 7.72 1.67 4.99
N LEU A 32 7.47 1.97 3.72
CA LEU A 32 6.24 1.59 3.01
C LEU A 32 6.09 0.06 2.93
N MET A 33 7.13 -0.65 2.51
CA MET A 33 7.11 -2.11 2.41
C MET A 33 7.08 -2.79 3.79
N THR A 34 7.62 -2.14 4.83
CA THR A 34 7.56 -2.64 6.20
C THR A 34 6.13 -2.62 6.73
N PHE A 35 5.36 -1.57 6.43
CA PHE A 35 3.97 -1.44 6.85
C PHE A 35 3.15 -2.66 6.40
N ILE A 36 3.28 -3.05 5.13
CA ILE A 36 2.61 -4.20 4.52
C ILE A 36 3.37 -5.53 4.67
N SER A 37 4.38 -5.61 5.55
CA SER A 37 5.17 -6.82 5.84
C SER A 37 5.94 -7.44 4.65
N MET A 38 6.13 -6.67 3.58
CA MET A 38 6.88 -7.09 2.38
C MET A 38 8.38 -6.81 2.49
N TRP A 39 8.80 -5.88 3.33
CA TRP A 39 10.24 -5.62 3.48
C TRP A 39 10.93 -6.85 4.07
N PRO A 40 12.05 -7.32 3.49
CA PRO A 40 12.80 -8.48 3.96
C PRO A 40 13.44 -8.18 5.33
N LYS A 41 12.66 -8.34 6.40
CA LYS A 41 13.15 -8.24 7.77
C LYS A 41 13.77 -9.57 8.17
N LYS A 42 15.10 -9.72 8.10
CA LYS A 42 15.81 -10.78 8.85
C LYS A 42 17.21 -10.35 9.34
N SER A 43 17.37 -10.51 10.65
CA SER A 43 18.58 -10.83 11.44
C SER A 43 19.86 -10.02 11.24
N VAL A 44 19.86 -8.73 11.58
CA VAL A 44 21.12 -7.98 11.78
C VAL A 44 21.23 -7.35 13.18
N VAL A 45 20.17 -7.36 14.01
CA VAL A 45 20.12 -6.50 15.21
C VAL A 45 19.72 -7.21 16.51
N TYR A 46 19.26 -8.47 16.47
CA TYR A 46 18.75 -9.12 17.68
C TYR A 46 19.85 -9.89 18.41
N HIS A 47 20.41 -9.29 19.46
CA HIS A 47 21.41 -9.92 20.32
C HIS A 47 20.82 -11.00 21.25
N SER A 48 19.49 -11.16 21.35
CA SER A 48 18.84 -12.15 22.21
C SER A 48 17.83 -13.04 21.47
N LYS A 49 17.85 -14.35 21.79
CA LYS A 49 16.92 -15.35 21.24
C LYS A 49 15.44 -14.98 21.45
N ARG A 50 15.12 -14.31 22.57
CA ARG A 50 13.76 -13.86 22.91
C ARG A 50 13.26 -12.73 21.99
N ALA A 51 14.12 -11.76 21.69
CA ALA A 51 13.77 -10.66 20.78
C ALA A 51 13.54 -11.18 19.35
N GLU A 52 14.35 -12.14 18.91
CA GLU A 52 14.21 -12.78 17.62
C GLU A 52 12.89 -13.56 17.49
N LEU A 53 12.53 -14.35 18.53
CA LEU A 53 11.26 -15.07 18.55
C LEU A 53 10.06 -14.11 18.49
N ARG A 54 10.06 -13.04 19.28
CA ARG A 54 9.00 -12.02 19.27
C ARG A 54 8.85 -11.36 17.90
N ALA A 55 9.96 -11.01 17.25
CA ALA A 55 9.95 -10.43 15.92
C ALA A 55 9.40 -11.40 14.87
N ARG A 56 9.76 -12.69 14.94
CA ARG A 56 9.22 -13.72 14.04
C ARG A 56 7.71 -13.90 14.23
N ILE A 57 7.24 -14.01 15.47
CA ILE A 57 5.81 -14.13 15.78
C ILE A 57 5.06 -12.92 15.27
N TRP A 58 5.55 -11.71 15.54
CA TRP A 58 4.93 -10.48 15.07
C TRP A 58 4.80 -10.43 13.54
N LEU A 59 5.86 -10.80 12.81
CA LEU A 59 5.81 -10.87 11.35
C LEU A 59 4.79 -11.89 10.84
N TRP A 60 4.69 -13.05 11.48
CA TRP A 60 3.69 -14.06 11.13
C TRP A 60 2.27 -13.55 11.38
N VAL A 61 2.02 -12.92 12.52
CA VAL A 61 0.73 -12.29 12.84
C VAL A 61 0.37 -11.24 11.79
N GLN A 62 1.31 -10.36 11.43
CA GLN A 62 1.06 -9.35 10.40
C GLN A 62 0.76 -9.99 9.04
N LYS A 63 1.53 -10.98 8.59
CA LYS A 63 1.28 -11.67 7.31
C LYS A 63 -0.10 -12.30 7.27
N PHE A 64 -0.48 -13.01 8.33
CA PHE A 64 -1.77 -13.68 8.43
C PHE A 64 -2.91 -12.67 8.49
N TYR A 65 -2.73 -11.56 9.22
CA TYR A 65 -3.68 -10.46 9.26
C TYR A 65 -3.97 -9.90 7.86
N HIS A 66 -2.93 -9.56 7.09
CA HIS A 66 -3.12 -9.04 5.72
C HIS A 66 -3.75 -10.07 4.78
N LEU A 67 -3.40 -11.35 4.90
CA LEU A 67 -4.00 -12.43 4.12
C LEU A 67 -5.49 -12.59 4.44
N LEU A 68 -5.84 -12.59 5.73
CA LEU A 68 -7.22 -12.68 6.19
C LEU A 68 -8.03 -11.48 5.69
N LEU A 69 -7.50 -10.27 5.82
CA LEU A 69 -8.13 -9.04 5.36
C LEU A 69 -8.40 -9.06 3.85
N CYS A 70 -7.41 -9.51 3.06
CA CYS A 70 -7.54 -9.67 1.62
C CYS A 70 -8.60 -10.72 1.26
N ALA A 71 -8.60 -11.87 1.95
CA ALA A 71 -9.57 -12.93 1.72
C ALA A 71 -11.00 -12.49 2.08
N THR A 72 -11.20 -11.87 3.25
CA THR A 72 -12.52 -11.42 3.69
C THR A 72 -13.11 -10.37 2.75
N ALA A 73 -12.32 -9.40 2.29
CA ALA A 73 -12.81 -8.42 1.32
C ALA A 73 -13.00 -9.01 -0.09
N PHE A 74 -12.18 -9.98 -0.51
CA PHE A 74 -12.44 -10.68 -1.78
C PHE A 74 -13.77 -11.45 -1.74
N PHE A 75 -13.94 -12.34 -0.77
CA PHE A 75 -15.15 -13.15 -0.64
C PHE A 75 -16.38 -12.29 -0.32
N GLY A 76 -16.21 -11.23 0.49
CA GLY A 76 -17.26 -10.25 0.77
C GLY A 76 -17.74 -9.54 -0.50
N GLY A 77 -16.81 -9.12 -1.38
CA GLY A 77 -17.15 -8.50 -2.66
C GLY A 77 -17.84 -9.47 -3.62
N VAL A 78 -17.35 -10.72 -3.71
CA VAL A 78 -17.98 -11.77 -4.51
C VAL A 78 -19.41 -12.04 -4.02
N LEU A 79 -19.61 -12.20 -2.71
CA LEU A 79 -20.91 -12.39 -2.10
C LEU A 79 -21.85 -11.21 -2.37
N TYR A 80 -21.35 -9.98 -2.28
CA TYR A 80 -22.15 -8.80 -2.56
C TYR A 80 -22.66 -8.77 -4.00
N ILE A 81 -21.79 -9.07 -4.97
CA ILE A 81 -22.16 -9.17 -6.39
C ILE A 81 -23.16 -10.29 -6.62
N THR A 82 -22.95 -11.49 -6.07
CA THR A 82 -23.88 -12.61 -6.32
C THR A 82 -25.28 -12.33 -5.81
N LEU A 83 -25.41 -11.62 -4.69
CA LEU A 83 -26.68 -11.21 -4.11
C LEU A 83 -27.36 -10.06 -4.86
N HIS A 84 -26.61 -9.09 -5.38
CA HIS A 84 -27.17 -7.82 -5.87
C HIS A 84 -26.94 -7.54 -7.36
N LYS A 85 -26.27 -8.42 -8.13
CA LYS A 85 -25.93 -8.20 -9.55
C LYS A 85 -27.12 -7.82 -10.45
N LYS A 86 -28.34 -8.22 -10.09
CA LYS A 86 -29.54 -7.92 -10.88
C LYS A 86 -30.09 -6.51 -10.66
N SER A 87 -29.77 -5.89 -9.52
CA SER A 87 -30.26 -4.55 -9.14
C SER A 87 -29.20 -3.46 -9.32
N MET A 88 -27.97 -3.83 -9.63
CA MET A 88 -26.85 -2.89 -9.80
C MET A 88 -26.82 -2.27 -11.19
N THR A 89 -26.39 -1.02 -11.24
CA THR A 89 -26.04 -0.36 -12.50
C THR A 89 -24.77 -0.96 -13.10
N PHE A 90 -24.57 -0.75 -14.41
CA PHE A 90 -23.35 -1.17 -15.10
C PHE A 90 -22.08 -0.56 -14.47
N TYR A 91 -22.15 0.70 -14.03
CA TYR A 91 -21.02 1.38 -13.40
C TYR A 91 -20.64 0.77 -12.05
N GLU A 92 -21.62 0.46 -11.20
CA GLU A 92 -21.38 -0.19 -9.91
C GLU A 92 -20.78 -1.59 -10.10
N LEU A 93 -21.33 -2.36 -11.03
CA LEU A 93 -20.83 -3.70 -11.32
C LEU A 93 -19.40 -3.66 -11.88
N GLY A 94 -19.12 -2.72 -12.79
CA GLY A 94 -17.77 -2.50 -13.33
C GLY A 94 -16.76 -2.11 -12.24
N HIS A 95 -17.11 -1.17 -11.37
CA HIS A 95 -16.28 -0.78 -10.22
C HIS A 95 -15.98 -1.96 -9.29
N LEU A 96 -16.98 -2.79 -9.00
CA LEU A 96 -16.82 -3.98 -8.15
C LEU A 96 -15.94 -5.06 -8.81
N TYR A 97 -16.07 -5.29 -10.12
CA TYR A 97 -15.18 -6.21 -10.83
C TYR A 97 -13.73 -5.72 -10.85
N ILE A 98 -13.50 -4.43 -11.10
CA ILE A 98 -12.16 -3.85 -11.04
C ILE A 98 -11.58 -4.01 -9.62
N SER A 99 -12.37 -3.74 -8.59
CA SER A 99 -11.96 -3.90 -7.19
C SER A 99 -11.59 -5.36 -6.86
N LEU A 100 -12.36 -6.33 -7.35
CA LEU A 100 -12.05 -7.76 -7.18
C LEU A 100 -10.76 -8.17 -7.91
N LEU A 101 -10.54 -7.67 -9.13
CA LEU A 101 -9.30 -7.93 -9.88
C LEU A 101 -8.08 -7.33 -9.16
N MET A 102 -8.20 -6.11 -8.64
CA MET A 102 -7.16 -5.49 -7.82
C MET A 102 -6.88 -6.31 -6.56
N MET A 103 -7.91 -6.89 -5.94
CA MET A 103 -7.73 -7.77 -4.80
C MET A 103 -7.02 -9.08 -5.16
N ALA A 104 -7.28 -9.64 -6.34
CA ALA A 104 -6.52 -10.79 -6.86
C ALA A 104 -5.04 -10.45 -7.09
N CYS A 105 -4.74 -9.24 -7.60
CA CYS A 105 -3.37 -8.74 -7.69
C CYS A 105 -2.74 -8.63 -6.28
N THR A 106 -3.44 -8.06 -5.31
CA THR A 106 -2.98 -7.98 -3.91
C THR A 106 -2.69 -9.37 -3.33
N PHE A 107 -3.56 -10.35 -3.56
CA PHE A 107 -3.35 -11.73 -3.14
C PHE A 107 -2.07 -12.32 -3.74
N SER A 108 -1.82 -12.11 -5.05
CA SER A 108 -0.58 -12.54 -5.70
C SER A 108 0.66 -11.90 -5.08
N ARG A 109 0.58 -10.64 -4.65
CA ARG A 109 1.70 -9.91 -4.02
C ARG A 109 1.94 -10.38 -2.60
N ILE A 110 0.89 -10.64 -1.83
CA ILE A 110 1.01 -11.21 -0.48
C ILE A 110 1.70 -12.58 -0.56
N THR A 111 1.27 -13.46 -1.45
CA THR A 111 1.84 -14.80 -1.58
C THR A 111 3.30 -14.75 -2.07
N THR A 112 3.58 -13.98 -3.12
CA THR A 112 4.93 -13.92 -3.72
C THR A 112 5.95 -13.09 -2.94
N LEU A 113 5.54 -12.04 -2.22
CA LEU A 113 6.47 -11.12 -1.53
C LEU A 113 6.49 -11.35 -0.01
N CYS A 114 5.35 -11.64 0.60
CA CYS A 114 5.28 -11.81 2.05
C CYS A 114 5.58 -13.27 2.46
N PHE A 115 5.02 -14.26 1.75
CA PHE A 115 5.12 -15.68 2.14
C PHE A 115 6.27 -16.44 1.48
N ASN A 116 6.84 -15.93 0.38
CA ASN A 116 7.98 -16.57 -0.26
C ASN A 116 9.31 -16.18 0.42
N ASP A 117 10.03 -17.16 0.95
CA ASP A 117 11.35 -16.93 1.54
C ASP A 117 12.43 -16.66 0.47
N GLU A 118 12.27 -17.15 -0.76
CA GLU A 118 13.21 -16.87 -1.88
C GLU A 118 13.26 -15.38 -2.22
N TYR A 119 12.11 -14.69 -2.19
CA TYR A 119 12.06 -13.25 -2.39
C TYR A 119 12.96 -12.51 -1.39
N ARG A 120 13.06 -13.00 -0.15
CA ARG A 120 13.92 -12.39 0.88
C ARG A 120 15.40 -12.60 0.60
N VAL A 121 15.75 -13.77 0.07
CA VAL A 121 17.13 -14.07 -0.36
C VAL A 121 17.51 -13.14 -1.50
N VAL A 122 16.66 -13.03 -2.52
CA VAL A 122 16.87 -12.13 -3.67
C VAL A 122 16.99 -10.68 -3.21
N ALA A 123 16.10 -10.20 -2.34
CA ALA A 123 16.14 -8.83 -1.85
C ALA A 123 17.39 -8.54 -0.98
N LYS A 124 17.86 -9.53 -0.19
CA LYS A 124 19.13 -9.43 0.53
C LYS A 124 20.32 -9.34 -0.43
N ASP A 125 20.36 -10.20 -1.44
CA ASP A 125 21.44 -10.21 -2.43
C ASP A 125 21.45 -8.94 -3.27
N PHE A 126 20.28 -8.39 -3.60
CA PHE A 126 20.16 -7.08 -4.23
C PHE A 126 20.89 -6.01 -3.41
N VAL A 127 20.55 -5.87 -2.13
CA VAL A 127 21.10 -4.82 -1.25
C VAL A 127 22.58 -5.05 -0.91
N THR A 128 23.03 -6.30 -0.81
CA THR A 128 24.37 -6.62 -0.29
C THR A 128 25.42 -6.94 -1.34
N LYS A 129 25.02 -7.28 -2.57
CA LYS A 129 25.95 -7.72 -3.63
C LYS A 129 25.74 -6.99 -4.96
N ILE A 130 24.49 -6.84 -5.39
CA ILE A 130 24.16 -6.36 -6.74
C ILE A 130 24.08 -4.82 -6.80
N HIS A 131 23.71 -4.17 -5.69
CA HIS A 131 23.43 -2.75 -5.66
C HIS A 131 24.59 -1.90 -6.22
N LEU A 132 24.25 -0.88 -7.02
CA LEU A 132 25.21 -0.02 -7.74
C LEU A 132 26.23 0.68 -6.81
N PHE A 133 25.88 0.81 -5.53
CA PHE A 133 26.77 1.29 -4.46
C PHE A 133 28.15 0.62 -4.45
N PHE A 134 28.22 -0.70 -4.65
CA PHE A 134 29.50 -1.44 -4.58
C PHE A 134 30.41 -1.20 -5.79
N TYR A 135 29.90 -0.55 -6.83
CA TYR A 135 30.60 -0.35 -8.10
C TYR A 135 30.99 1.13 -8.32
N LYS A 136 30.60 2.04 -7.41
CA LYS A 136 30.73 3.49 -7.58
C LYS A 136 32.16 4.00 -7.82
N ASN A 137 33.17 3.32 -7.27
CA ASN A 137 34.58 3.73 -7.33
C ASN A 137 35.39 3.05 -8.44
N ARG A 138 34.75 2.35 -9.40
CA ARG A 138 35.47 1.65 -10.47
C ARG A 138 36.01 2.56 -11.58
N SER A 139 35.37 3.71 -11.79
CA SER A 139 35.78 4.73 -12.76
C SER A 139 34.95 6.01 -12.55
N ASP A 140 35.38 7.12 -13.12
CA ASP A 140 34.61 8.38 -13.10
C ASP A 140 33.23 8.20 -13.76
N TYR A 141 33.17 7.42 -14.83
CA TYR A 141 31.90 7.08 -15.49
C TYR A 141 30.97 6.27 -14.57
N SER A 142 31.53 5.35 -13.78
CA SER A 142 30.76 4.57 -12.79
C SER A 142 30.18 5.49 -11.70
N MET A 143 30.98 6.46 -11.21
CA MET A 143 30.50 7.43 -10.23
C MET A 143 29.40 8.33 -10.80
N GLN A 144 29.52 8.78 -12.05
CA GLN A 144 28.46 9.55 -12.71
C GLN A 144 27.17 8.74 -12.86
N THR A 145 27.28 7.47 -13.27
CA THR A 145 26.14 6.57 -13.39
C THR A 145 25.47 6.33 -12.03
N HIS A 146 26.27 6.09 -10.99
CA HIS A 146 25.83 5.96 -9.62
C HIS A 146 24.99 7.15 -9.16
N LYS A 147 25.49 8.38 -9.37
CA LYS A 147 24.77 9.61 -9.02
C LYS A 147 23.44 9.74 -9.76
N LYS A 148 23.45 9.52 -11.08
CA LYS A 148 22.24 9.62 -11.92
C LYS A 148 21.18 8.60 -11.53
N VAL A 149 21.55 7.33 -11.36
CA VAL A 149 20.59 6.26 -11.00
C VAL A 149 19.97 6.53 -9.63
N HIS A 150 20.74 6.96 -8.62
CA HIS A 150 20.18 7.27 -7.31
C HIS A 150 19.25 8.48 -7.32
N MET A 151 19.54 9.50 -8.13
CA MET A 151 18.63 10.63 -8.33
C MET A 151 17.32 10.16 -8.98
N ILE A 152 17.39 9.35 -10.04
CA ILE A 152 16.21 8.78 -10.70
C ILE A 152 15.40 7.94 -9.72
N SER A 153 16.05 7.01 -9.00
CA SER A 153 15.37 6.19 -7.99
C SER A 153 14.70 7.02 -6.90
N HIS A 154 15.29 8.14 -6.51
CA HIS A 154 14.71 9.07 -5.55
C HIS A 154 13.42 9.73 -6.07
N VAL A 155 13.49 10.35 -7.24
CA VAL A 155 12.32 11.01 -7.86
C VAL A 155 11.20 10.01 -8.11
N PHE A 156 11.51 8.83 -8.66
CA PHE A 156 10.51 7.78 -8.90
C PHE A 156 9.88 7.27 -7.61
N THR A 157 10.67 7.08 -6.55
CA THR A 157 10.13 6.63 -5.27
C THR A 157 9.17 7.67 -4.68
N LEU A 158 9.52 8.96 -4.73
CA LEU A 158 8.62 10.03 -4.27
C LEU A 158 7.35 10.09 -5.12
N TYR A 159 7.48 10.03 -6.44
CA TYR A 159 6.36 10.06 -7.37
C TYR A 159 5.38 8.90 -7.14
N LEU A 160 5.89 7.66 -7.11
CA LEU A 160 5.06 6.47 -6.88
C LEU A 160 4.41 6.49 -5.49
N SER A 161 5.15 6.90 -4.46
CA SER A 161 4.60 7.03 -3.10
C SER A 161 3.50 8.09 -3.05
N GLY A 162 3.69 9.22 -3.73
CA GLY A 162 2.68 10.28 -3.85
C GLY A 162 1.43 9.81 -4.59
N GLN A 163 1.59 9.13 -5.73
CA GLN A 163 0.48 8.55 -6.48
C GLN A 163 -0.30 7.53 -5.65
N MET A 164 0.39 6.68 -4.89
CA MET A 164 -0.24 5.71 -3.99
C MET A 164 -1.08 6.42 -2.92
N MET A 165 -0.53 7.41 -2.22
CA MET A 165 -1.25 8.16 -1.18
C MET A 165 -2.45 8.92 -1.75
N LEU A 166 -2.28 9.54 -2.92
CA LEU A 166 -3.36 10.24 -3.61
C LEU A 166 -4.45 9.26 -4.06
N GLY A 167 -4.07 8.10 -4.58
CA GLY A 167 -5.01 7.04 -4.98
C GLY A 167 -5.85 6.54 -3.82
N LEU A 168 -5.22 6.21 -2.68
CA LEU A 168 -5.90 5.80 -1.44
C LEU A 168 -6.89 6.87 -0.94
N PHE A 169 -6.46 8.13 -0.98
CA PHE A 169 -7.29 9.26 -0.56
C PHE A 169 -8.49 9.43 -1.49
N LEU A 170 -8.26 9.51 -2.81
CA LEU A 170 -9.33 9.73 -3.79
C LEU A 170 -10.31 8.56 -3.84
N PHE A 171 -9.84 7.31 -3.71
CA PHE A 171 -10.70 6.13 -3.72
C PHE A 171 -11.78 6.19 -2.63
N ASN A 172 -11.44 6.70 -1.44
CA ASN A 172 -12.38 6.82 -0.33
C ASN A 172 -13.12 8.16 -0.29
N VAL A 173 -12.46 9.26 -0.64
CA VAL A 173 -13.06 10.61 -0.57
C VAL A 173 -14.03 10.87 -1.71
N THR A 174 -13.82 10.30 -2.90
CA THR A 174 -14.73 10.48 -4.04
C THR A 174 -16.18 10.10 -3.71
N PRO A 175 -16.50 8.89 -3.20
CA PRO A 175 -17.88 8.56 -2.83
C PRO A 175 -18.41 9.43 -1.66
N MET A 176 -17.55 9.86 -0.73
CA MET A 176 -17.95 10.80 0.32
C MET A 176 -18.35 12.17 -0.26
N TYR A 177 -17.58 12.68 -1.22
CA TYR A 177 -17.87 13.93 -1.91
C TYR A 177 -19.13 13.82 -2.78
N ASN A 178 -19.33 12.71 -3.48
CA ASN A 178 -20.55 12.46 -4.24
C ASN A 178 -21.79 12.47 -3.33
N ASN A 179 -21.72 11.80 -2.18
CA ASN A 179 -22.80 11.82 -1.20
C ASN A 179 -23.06 13.23 -0.64
N TYR A 180 -22.00 13.99 -0.36
CA TYR A 180 -22.12 15.37 0.11
C TYR A 180 -22.76 16.29 -0.94
N SER A 181 -22.25 16.26 -2.18
CA SER A 181 -22.71 17.10 -3.29
C SER A 181 -24.15 16.76 -3.71
N ALA A 182 -24.53 15.49 -3.65
CA ALA A 182 -25.91 15.04 -3.85
C ALA A 182 -26.84 15.37 -2.64
N GLY A 183 -26.32 15.96 -1.56
CA GLY A 183 -27.10 16.36 -0.40
C GLY A 183 -27.55 15.22 0.51
N LYS A 184 -27.00 14.00 0.35
CA LYS A 184 -27.45 12.78 1.05
C LYS A 184 -27.22 12.84 2.57
N TYR A 185 -26.31 13.68 3.05
CA TYR A 185 -26.05 13.86 4.50
C TYR A 185 -27.06 14.77 5.22
N LYS A 186 -27.93 15.48 4.49
CA LYS A 186 -28.97 16.32 5.11
C LYS A 186 -30.12 15.45 5.64
N SER A 187 -30.84 15.93 6.65
CA SER A 187 -32.03 15.25 7.15
C SER A 187 -33.04 15.05 6.01
N GLY A 188 -33.46 13.80 5.77
CA GLY A 188 -34.33 13.44 4.66
C GLY A 188 -33.66 13.43 3.27
N GLY A 189 -32.33 13.53 3.17
CA GLY A 189 -31.57 13.55 1.90
C GLY A 189 -31.48 12.21 1.17
N LEU A 190 -31.91 11.12 1.81
CA LEU A 190 -31.87 9.74 1.27
C LEU A 190 -33.22 9.24 0.74
N LYS A 191 -34.19 10.13 0.46
CA LYS A 191 -35.49 9.71 -0.09
C LYS A 191 -35.29 8.94 -1.39
N ASN A 192 -35.53 7.63 -1.36
CA ASN A 192 -35.31 6.67 -2.46
C ASN A 192 -33.86 6.59 -2.97
N SER A 193 -32.88 6.91 -2.13
CA SER A 193 -31.46 6.84 -2.48
C SER A 193 -30.65 6.17 -1.38
N THR A 194 -29.47 5.67 -1.73
CA THR A 194 -28.51 5.06 -0.82
C THR A 194 -27.20 5.84 -0.82
N TYR A 195 -26.44 5.70 0.26
CA TYR A 195 -25.07 6.19 0.30
C TYR A 195 -24.19 5.41 -0.69
N GLU A 196 -23.37 6.16 -1.42
CA GLU A 196 -22.27 5.61 -2.21
C GLU A 196 -21.10 5.23 -1.31
N HIS A 197 -20.47 4.11 -1.63
CA HIS A 197 -19.35 3.56 -0.87
C HIS A 197 -18.16 3.31 -1.80
N SER A 198 -16.94 3.36 -1.25
CA SER A 198 -15.72 3.01 -1.98
C SER A 198 -15.65 1.51 -2.28
N LEU A 199 -16.11 0.69 -1.34
CA LEU A 199 -16.31 -0.74 -1.50
C LEU A 199 -17.73 -1.10 -1.06
N TYR A 200 -18.33 -2.11 -1.68
CA TYR A 200 -19.65 -2.55 -1.29
C TYR A 200 -19.61 -3.97 -0.71
N PHE A 201 -20.16 -4.10 0.50
CA PHE A 201 -20.22 -5.34 1.26
C PHE A 201 -21.61 -5.55 1.86
N SER A 202 -22.01 -6.82 2.00
CA SER A 202 -23.22 -7.20 2.75
C SER A 202 -22.93 -7.20 4.25
N TRP A 203 -22.95 -6.01 4.87
CA TRP A 203 -22.76 -5.86 6.31
C TRP A 203 -23.95 -6.41 7.12
N PRO A 204 -23.73 -6.88 8.37
CA PRO A 204 -24.83 -7.30 9.25
C PRO A 204 -25.64 -6.11 9.82
N PHE A 205 -25.31 -4.88 9.41
CA PHE A 205 -25.99 -3.65 9.77
C PHE A 205 -26.29 -2.83 8.50
N ASN A 206 -27.22 -1.89 8.60
CA ASN A 206 -27.63 -1.08 7.45
C ASN A 206 -26.59 0.01 7.13
N ALA A 207 -25.65 -0.28 6.24
CA ALA A 207 -24.67 0.70 5.76
C ALA A 207 -25.18 1.59 4.61
N SER A 208 -26.31 1.22 3.98
CA SER A 208 -26.78 1.85 2.75
C SER A 208 -27.69 3.05 2.99
N THR A 209 -28.49 3.04 4.04
CA THR A 209 -29.47 4.11 4.33
C THR A 209 -29.36 4.69 5.73
N ASP A 210 -28.68 4.01 6.67
CA ASP A 210 -28.44 4.56 8.00
C ASP A 210 -27.08 5.26 8.07
N MET A 211 -27.07 6.47 8.64
CA MET A 211 -25.86 7.31 8.73
C MET A 211 -24.81 6.70 9.67
N ARG A 212 -25.23 6.05 10.76
CA ARG A 212 -24.28 5.40 11.69
C ARG A 212 -23.63 4.20 11.02
N GLY A 213 -24.42 3.36 10.35
CA GLY A 213 -23.91 2.26 9.54
C GLY A 213 -22.97 2.73 8.42
N TYR A 214 -23.30 3.83 7.75
CA TYR A 214 -22.44 4.44 6.73
C TYR A 214 -21.07 4.84 7.28
N ILE A 215 -21.04 5.56 8.40
CA ILE A 215 -19.78 6.02 9.03
C ILE A 215 -18.91 4.82 9.41
N ILE A 216 -19.50 3.79 10.02
CA ILE A 216 -18.77 2.57 10.40
C ILE A 216 -18.18 1.89 9.16
N SER A 217 -19.00 1.72 8.11
CA SER A 217 -18.54 1.12 6.85
C SER A 217 -17.41 1.91 6.23
N ASN A 218 -17.51 3.24 6.21
CA ASN A 218 -16.48 4.11 5.63
C ASN A 218 -15.16 3.99 6.39
N ILE A 219 -15.18 4.00 7.73
CA ILE A 219 -13.99 3.77 8.56
C ILE A 219 -13.36 2.41 8.25
N LEU A 220 -14.16 1.37 8.07
CA LEU A 220 -13.68 0.04 7.69
C LEU A 220 -13.02 0.04 6.30
N HIS A 221 -13.58 0.78 5.33
CA HIS A 221 -12.97 0.89 4.00
C HIS A 221 -11.63 1.61 4.01
N TRP A 222 -11.41 2.58 4.90
CA TRP A 222 -10.08 3.20 5.07
C TRP A 222 -9.03 2.24 5.65
N MET A 223 -9.46 1.15 6.30
CA MET A 223 -8.57 0.12 6.85
C MET A 223 -8.35 -1.07 5.90
N LEU A 224 -9.19 -1.22 4.88
CA LEU A 224 -9.14 -2.28 3.85
C LEU A 224 -8.28 -1.87 2.65
#